data_AF-A0A1C3W8U7-F1
#
_entry.id   AF-A0A1C3W8U7-F1
#
_cell.length_a   1.000
_cell.length_b   1.000
_cell.length_c   1.000
_cell.angle_alpha   90.00
_cell.angle_beta   90.00
_cell.angle_gamma   90.00
#
_symmetry.space_group_name_H-M   'P 1'
#
loop_
_entity.id
_entity.type
_entity.pdbx_description
1 polymer ?
#
loop_
_entity_poly.entity_id
_entity_poly.type
_entity_poly.pdbx_seq_one_letter_code
_entity_poly.pdbx_strand_id
1 'polypeptide(L)'
;MPDGTFWTLTDNGFGSKQNSSDAMLFLHQLKFDWDSGKVEVVKNLFLSDPNKKAPFPIVMEGADKRYLTGADFDIESIQPVADGFWIGDEFGPYLLKFDTSGQLTDVFATTLDGKPVMSPDNPLLQLPGNPTQKMPAFNLKRSGGFQGLAMSKDGSKLYGLLEGPIYKDDGQVENVDGKTAIRVIEFDVASKSWTGRSWLYPFADKGIAIGDFNMLDEKTALVIERDNGAGTKDKACADPKQPKPDCFEAPAELKRVYKIEFSDANVGKSVRKIGYIDLMRIEDPDHKRRQGGGEGFYDMPFVTIENVDRVDATHIVIGNDNNLPFSAGRAVNKADDNEFSLLEVGDFLNAK
;
A
#
# COMPACT_ATOMS: atom_id res chain seq x y z
N MET A 1 -10.16 -1.47 -14.58
CA MET A 1 -10.09 -1.03 -16.00
C MET A 1 -11.49 -1.09 -16.64
N PRO A 2 -11.76 -0.36 -17.74
CA PRO A 2 -13.09 -0.37 -18.40
C PRO A 2 -13.55 -1.74 -18.90
N ASP A 3 -12.62 -2.66 -19.14
CA ASP A 3 -12.87 -4.04 -19.56
C ASP A 3 -13.12 -5.02 -18.39
N GLY A 4 -13.20 -4.50 -17.16
CA GLY A 4 -13.40 -5.30 -15.94
C GLY A 4 -12.13 -5.98 -15.41
N THR A 5 -10.96 -5.74 -16.02
CA THR A 5 -9.68 -6.25 -15.50
C THR A 5 -9.08 -5.31 -14.45
N PHE A 6 -8.22 -5.86 -13.61
CA PHE A 6 -7.44 -5.14 -12.60
C PHE A 6 -5.96 -5.39 -12.79
N TRP A 7 -5.14 -4.41 -12.45
CA TRP A 7 -3.71 -4.60 -12.35
C TRP A 7 -3.34 -4.74 -10.89
N THR A 8 -2.59 -5.78 -10.57
CA THR A 8 -1.95 -5.97 -9.27
C THR A 8 -0.44 -6.05 -9.49
N LEU A 9 0.33 -5.88 -8.43
CA LEU A 9 1.77 -6.03 -8.44
C LEU A 9 2.19 -7.20 -7.54
N THR A 10 3.40 -7.69 -7.76
CA THR A 10 4.12 -8.47 -6.76
C THR A 10 5.02 -7.50 -6.00
N ASP A 11 4.86 -7.49 -4.67
CA ASP A 11 5.74 -6.79 -3.73
C ASP A 11 7.21 -7.26 -3.86
N ASN A 12 8.16 -6.70 -3.12
CA ASN A 12 9.59 -7.02 -3.14
C ASN A 12 9.91 -8.52 -3.00
N GLY A 13 8.95 -9.33 -2.57
CA GLY A 13 8.97 -10.78 -2.65
C GLY A 13 9.20 -11.42 -1.29
N PHE A 14 10.36 -11.22 -0.66
CA PHE A 14 10.73 -11.95 0.56
C PHE A 14 10.82 -11.07 1.83
N GLY A 15 10.22 -9.89 1.80
CA GLY A 15 9.99 -9.03 2.97
C GLY A 15 11.19 -8.18 3.40
N SER A 16 12.31 -8.24 2.68
CA SER A 16 13.43 -7.32 2.88
C SER A 16 14.28 -7.14 1.63
N LYS A 17 14.99 -6.02 1.55
CA LYS A 17 15.99 -5.77 0.51
C LYS A 17 17.04 -6.87 0.40
N GLN A 18 17.52 -7.39 1.55
CA GLN A 18 18.68 -8.27 1.59
C GLN A 18 18.42 -9.68 1.03
N ASN A 19 17.18 -10.16 1.04
CA ASN A 19 16.81 -11.48 0.55
C ASN A 19 16.00 -11.47 -0.75
N SER A 20 15.87 -10.31 -1.39
CA SER A 20 15.00 -10.12 -2.57
C SER A 20 15.79 -9.85 -3.87
N SER A 21 17.07 -10.24 -3.92
CA SER A 21 17.91 -10.06 -5.11
C SER A 21 17.51 -10.95 -6.29
N ASP A 22 16.79 -12.03 -6.05
CA ASP A 22 16.31 -13.00 -7.05
C ASP A 22 14.77 -12.97 -7.23
N ALA A 23 14.08 -12.08 -6.52
CA ALA A 23 12.66 -11.79 -6.70
C ALA A 23 12.48 -10.75 -7.80
N MET A 24 12.22 -11.19 -9.05
CA MET A 24 11.92 -10.26 -10.15
C MET A 24 10.61 -9.52 -9.89
N LEU A 25 10.59 -8.22 -10.12
CA LEU A 25 9.37 -7.40 -9.99
C LEU A 25 8.51 -7.51 -11.25
N PHE A 26 7.20 -7.66 -11.07
CA PHE A 26 6.26 -7.79 -12.18
C PHE A 26 4.82 -7.44 -11.76
N LEU A 27 4.01 -7.14 -12.77
CA LEU A 27 2.60 -6.82 -12.63
C LEU A 27 1.75 -7.95 -13.21
N HIS A 28 0.59 -8.18 -12.60
CA HIS A 28 -0.41 -9.14 -13.09
C HIS A 28 -1.64 -8.38 -13.56
N GLN A 29 -2.13 -8.71 -14.75
CA GLN A 29 -3.48 -8.30 -15.15
C GLN A 29 -4.44 -9.43 -14.77
N LEU A 30 -5.33 -9.16 -13.83
CA LEU A 30 -6.30 -10.10 -13.30
C LEU A 30 -7.68 -9.84 -13.88
N LYS A 31 -8.43 -10.92 -14.08
CA LYS A 31 -9.86 -10.91 -14.39
C LYS A 31 -10.60 -11.78 -13.39
N PHE A 32 -11.72 -11.26 -12.90
CA PHE A 32 -12.53 -11.90 -11.89
C PHE A 32 -13.84 -12.42 -12.49
N ASP A 33 -14.16 -13.67 -12.21
CA ASP A 33 -15.50 -14.24 -12.37
C ASP A 33 -16.08 -14.43 -10.95
N TRP A 34 -16.86 -13.44 -10.51
CA TRP A 34 -17.43 -13.40 -9.17
C TRP A 34 -18.46 -14.52 -8.93
N ASP A 35 -19.20 -14.90 -9.97
CA ASP A 35 -20.25 -15.93 -9.89
C ASP A 35 -19.66 -17.33 -9.69
N SER A 36 -18.53 -17.64 -10.35
CA SER A 36 -17.82 -18.91 -10.14
C SER A 36 -16.73 -18.85 -9.07
N GLY A 37 -16.28 -17.65 -8.68
CA GLY A 37 -15.23 -17.42 -7.69
C GLY A 37 -13.83 -17.68 -8.25
N LYS A 38 -13.63 -17.45 -9.56
CA LYS A 38 -12.36 -17.70 -10.24
C LYS A 38 -11.61 -16.40 -10.51
N VAL A 39 -10.29 -16.48 -10.34
CA VAL A 39 -9.33 -15.45 -10.75
C VAL A 39 -8.55 -15.99 -11.94
N GLU A 40 -8.55 -15.25 -13.05
CA GLU A 40 -7.74 -15.52 -14.23
C GLU A 40 -6.60 -14.52 -14.30
N VAL A 41 -5.36 -15.02 -14.41
CA VAL A 41 -4.20 -14.19 -14.76
C VAL A 41 -4.16 -14.07 -16.28
N VAL A 42 -4.56 -12.90 -16.79
CA VAL A 42 -4.61 -12.60 -18.23
C VAL A 42 -3.20 -12.46 -18.79
N LYS A 43 -2.31 -11.76 -18.06
CA LYS A 43 -0.89 -11.64 -18.41
C LYS A 43 -0.04 -11.21 -17.22
N ASN A 44 1.24 -11.54 -17.31
CA ASN A 44 2.30 -11.03 -16.44
C ASN A 44 3.19 -10.07 -17.22
N LEU A 45 3.57 -8.96 -16.59
CA LEU A 45 4.44 -7.93 -17.15
C LEU A 45 5.63 -7.67 -16.23
N PHE A 46 6.80 -8.18 -16.59
CA PHE A 46 8.03 -7.97 -15.83
C PHE A 46 8.55 -6.54 -15.96
N LEU A 47 9.03 -6.00 -14.84
CA LEU A 47 9.60 -4.66 -14.77
C LEU A 47 11.10 -4.70 -15.04
N SER A 48 11.60 -3.72 -15.78
CA SER A 48 12.99 -3.68 -16.24
C SER A 48 13.49 -2.26 -16.43
N ASP A 49 14.80 -2.07 -16.44
CA ASP A 49 15.46 -0.80 -16.71
C ASP A 49 16.51 -0.90 -17.83
N PRO A 50 16.14 -1.30 -19.07
CA PRO A 50 17.10 -1.48 -20.16
C PRO A 50 17.80 -0.16 -20.56
N ASN A 51 17.17 0.98 -20.25
CA ASN A 51 17.63 2.32 -20.63
C ASN A 51 18.41 3.02 -19.51
N LYS A 52 18.77 2.32 -18.43
CA LYS A 52 19.60 2.83 -17.32
C LYS A 52 19.04 4.11 -16.68
N LYS A 53 17.73 4.11 -16.41
CA LYS A 53 17.00 5.20 -15.76
C LYS A 53 17.16 5.21 -14.25
N ALA A 54 17.39 4.06 -13.63
CA ALA A 54 17.69 4.01 -12.21
C ALA A 54 18.96 4.85 -11.91
N PRO A 55 18.95 5.75 -10.90
CA PRO A 55 20.09 6.63 -10.62
C PRO A 55 21.22 5.93 -9.83
N PHE A 56 21.15 4.61 -9.69
CA PHE A 56 22.08 3.75 -8.97
C PHE A 56 22.23 2.40 -9.68
N PRO A 57 23.30 1.63 -9.44
CA PRO A 57 23.44 0.28 -9.98
C PRO A 57 22.34 -0.64 -9.45
N ILE A 58 21.73 -1.42 -10.35
CA ILE A 58 20.71 -2.42 -10.00
C ILE A 58 21.34 -3.82 -9.90
N VAL A 59 20.63 -4.79 -9.34
CA VAL A 59 21.11 -6.18 -9.24
C VAL A 59 21.50 -6.76 -10.59
N MET A 60 20.64 -6.57 -11.60
CA MET A 60 20.85 -7.11 -12.95
C MET A 60 21.60 -6.15 -13.88
N GLU A 61 22.55 -5.36 -13.34
CA GLU A 61 23.27 -4.29 -14.06
C GLU A 61 23.92 -4.77 -15.37
N GLY A 62 24.46 -5.99 -15.36
CA GLY A 62 25.19 -6.59 -16.49
C GLY A 62 24.35 -7.40 -17.48
N ALA A 63 23.04 -7.56 -17.25
CA ALA A 63 22.17 -8.31 -18.16
C ALA A 63 21.53 -7.39 -19.21
N ASP A 64 21.37 -7.86 -20.45
CA ASP A 64 20.81 -7.04 -21.56
C ASP A 64 19.44 -6.44 -21.21
N LYS A 65 18.57 -7.23 -20.58
CA LYS A 65 17.21 -6.80 -20.22
C LYS A 65 17.15 -5.97 -18.95
N ARG A 66 18.14 -6.06 -18.06
CA ARG A 66 18.16 -5.31 -16.79
C ARG A 66 16.84 -5.41 -16.01
N TYR A 67 16.35 -6.63 -15.77
CA TYR A 67 15.15 -6.84 -14.95
C TYR A 67 15.36 -6.25 -13.55
N LEU A 68 14.32 -5.59 -13.03
CA LEU A 68 14.34 -5.05 -11.67
C LEU A 68 13.94 -6.15 -10.68
N THR A 69 14.57 -6.13 -9.51
CA THR A 69 14.30 -7.09 -8.44
C THR A 69 13.85 -6.37 -7.17
N GLY A 70 13.29 -7.12 -6.22
CA GLY A 70 12.91 -6.59 -4.90
C GLY A 70 14.08 -6.10 -4.04
N ALA A 71 15.33 -6.22 -4.50
CA ALA A 71 16.48 -5.56 -3.88
C ALA A 71 16.77 -4.16 -4.47
N ASP A 72 16.24 -3.88 -5.66
CA ASP A 72 16.38 -2.59 -6.35
C ASP A 72 15.32 -1.60 -5.86
N PHE A 73 14.06 -2.04 -5.84
CA PHE A 73 12.89 -1.28 -5.42
C PHE A 73 11.93 -2.15 -4.61
N ASP A 74 11.19 -1.51 -3.73
CA ASP A 74 10.17 -2.09 -2.86
C ASP A 74 8.81 -1.53 -3.27
N ILE A 75 8.17 -2.16 -4.26
CA ILE A 75 7.00 -1.60 -4.92
C ILE A 75 5.72 -2.01 -4.20
N GLU A 76 4.93 -1.04 -3.76
CA GLU A 76 3.77 -1.29 -2.90
C GLU A 76 2.45 -0.79 -3.46
N SER A 77 2.50 0.11 -4.46
CA SER A 77 1.30 0.74 -5.00
C SER A 77 1.40 1.00 -6.51
N ILE A 78 0.27 0.94 -7.22
CA ILE A 78 0.22 1.05 -8.68
C ILE A 78 -0.98 1.86 -9.18
N GLN A 79 -0.73 2.70 -10.18
CA GLN A 79 -1.76 3.42 -10.93
C GLN A 79 -1.56 3.19 -12.45
N PRO A 80 -2.37 2.32 -13.08
CA PRO A 80 -2.37 2.13 -14.53
C PRO A 80 -2.86 3.37 -15.26
N VAL A 81 -2.14 3.77 -16.30
CA VAL A 81 -2.45 4.92 -17.17
C VAL A 81 -2.32 4.52 -18.64
N ALA A 82 -2.80 5.38 -19.54
CA ALA A 82 -2.84 5.06 -20.97
C ALA A 82 -1.48 4.68 -21.58
N ASP A 83 -0.38 5.24 -21.05
CA ASP A 83 0.98 5.03 -21.53
C ASP A 83 1.84 4.14 -20.62
N GLY A 84 1.24 3.43 -19.66
CA GLY A 84 1.95 2.49 -18.77
C GLY A 84 1.49 2.60 -17.32
N PHE A 85 2.42 2.76 -16.39
CA PHE A 85 2.14 2.62 -14.95
C PHE A 85 2.93 3.63 -14.12
N TRP A 86 2.27 4.21 -13.13
CA TRP A 86 2.92 4.88 -12.01
C TRP A 86 2.98 3.93 -10.83
N ILE A 87 4.12 3.86 -10.14
CA ILE A 87 4.35 2.93 -9.03
C ILE A 87 5.04 3.65 -7.88
N GLY A 88 4.55 3.44 -6.65
CA GLY A 88 5.19 3.91 -5.43
C GLY A 88 6.21 2.90 -4.91
N ASP A 89 7.33 3.39 -4.39
CA ASP A 89 8.41 2.59 -3.79
C ASP A 89 8.66 2.97 -2.32
N GLU A 90 9.09 1.99 -1.51
CA GLU A 90 9.38 2.20 -0.10
C GLU A 90 10.85 2.51 0.22
N PHE A 91 11.79 2.01 -0.58
CA PHE A 91 13.21 2.10 -0.26
C PHE A 91 13.75 3.52 -0.40
N GLY A 92 13.35 4.26 -1.43
CA GLY A 92 13.75 5.64 -1.62
C GLY A 92 13.26 6.53 -0.47
N PRO A 93 11.94 6.77 -0.35
CA PRO A 93 10.88 6.37 -1.29
C PRO A 93 10.99 7.08 -2.64
N TYR A 94 10.69 6.37 -3.72
CA TYR A 94 10.63 6.90 -5.08
C TYR A 94 9.20 6.83 -5.65
N LEU A 95 8.88 7.77 -6.54
CA LEU A 95 7.80 7.58 -7.50
C LEU A 95 8.40 7.13 -8.83
N LEU A 96 7.91 6.02 -9.37
CA LEU A 96 8.45 5.36 -10.56
C LEU A 96 7.46 5.46 -11.71
N LYS A 97 7.94 5.70 -12.93
CA LYS A 97 7.14 5.59 -14.16
C LYS A 97 7.66 4.43 -15.01
N PHE A 98 6.73 3.58 -15.43
CA PHE A 98 6.96 2.52 -16.40
C PHE A 98 6.11 2.74 -17.65
N ASP A 99 6.62 2.29 -18.80
CA ASP A 99 5.85 2.23 -20.04
C ASP A 99 4.94 0.98 -20.11
N THR A 100 4.14 0.85 -21.16
CA THR A 100 3.25 -0.30 -21.37
C THR A 100 3.96 -1.65 -21.54
N SER A 101 5.28 -1.64 -21.77
CA SER A 101 6.14 -2.83 -21.88
C SER A 101 6.87 -3.18 -20.58
N GLY A 102 6.63 -2.43 -19.50
CA GLY A 102 7.27 -2.65 -18.21
C GLY A 102 8.69 -2.09 -18.11
N GLN A 103 9.07 -1.16 -19.01
CA GLN A 103 10.39 -0.51 -18.94
C GLN A 103 10.30 0.78 -18.13
N LEU A 104 11.22 0.94 -17.18
CA LEU A 104 11.38 2.13 -16.37
C LEU A 104 11.73 3.32 -17.29
N THR A 105 10.96 4.40 -17.18
CA THR A 105 11.17 5.62 -17.97
C THR A 105 11.67 6.77 -17.11
N ASP A 106 11.21 6.85 -15.86
CA ASP A 106 11.52 7.93 -14.94
C ASP A 106 11.53 7.45 -13.47
N VAL A 107 12.39 8.07 -12.65
CA VAL A 107 12.51 7.86 -11.20
C VAL A 107 12.51 9.23 -10.52
N PHE A 108 11.61 9.45 -9.57
CA PHE A 108 11.48 10.71 -8.86
C PHE A 108 11.76 10.51 -7.38
N ALA A 109 12.87 11.07 -6.90
CA ALA A 109 13.19 11.12 -5.47
C ALA A 109 12.16 11.98 -4.72
N THR A 110 11.71 11.50 -3.56
CA THR A 110 10.66 12.16 -2.80
C THR A 110 11.18 13.36 -2.02
N THR A 111 10.45 14.48 -2.09
CA THR A 111 10.70 15.65 -1.25
C THR A 111 9.43 16.08 -0.54
N LEU A 112 9.58 16.45 0.73
CA LEU A 112 8.53 17.01 1.58
C LEU A 112 9.08 18.26 2.27
N ASP A 113 8.33 19.35 2.24
CA ASP A 113 8.72 20.64 2.84
C ASP A 113 10.13 21.12 2.41
N GLY A 114 10.49 20.85 1.15
CA GLY A 114 11.80 21.19 0.58
C GLY A 114 12.96 20.31 1.04
N LYS A 115 12.70 19.24 1.81
CA LYS A 115 13.71 18.28 2.29
C LYS A 115 13.52 16.92 1.61
N PRO A 116 14.60 16.16 1.35
CA PRO A 116 14.49 14.77 0.94
C PRO A 116 13.76 13.93 1.99
N VAL A 117 12.94 12.99 1.51
CA VAL A 117 12.40 11.91 2.33
C VAL A 117 13.26 10.68 2.06
N MET A 118 13.87 10.13 3.11
CA MET A 118 14.88 9.08 3.01
C MET A 118 14.56 7.95 3.99
N SER A 119 14.40 6.74 3.47
CA SER A 119 14.40 5.49 4.24
C SER A 119 15.84 4.99 4.43
N PRO A 120 16.15 4.21 5.49
CA PRO A 120 17.48 3.63 5.68
C PRO A 120 17.93 2.68 4.56
N ASP A 121 17.02 2.16 3.74
CA ASP A 121 17.34 1.27 2.61
C ASP A 121 17.50 2.03 1.28
N ASN A 122 17.38 3.37 1.31
CA ASN A 122 17.59 4.23 0.15
C ASN A 122 19.01 3.99 -0.42
N PRO A 123 19.13 3.64 -1.72
CA PRO A 123 20.40 3.24 -2.33
C PRO A 123 21.44 4.36 -2.41
N LEU A 124 21.02 5.62 -2.19
CA LEU A 124 21.93 6.77 -2.13
C LEU A 124 22.54 6.98 -0.74
N LEU A 125 22.03 6.30 0.31
CA LEU A 125 22.65 6.32 1.63
C LEU A 125 23.86 5.39 1.64
N GLN A 126 25.03 5.96 1.90
CA GLN A 126 26.27 5.21 2.03
C GLN A 126 26.84 5.39 3.43
N LEU A 127 27.18 4.26 4.06
CA LEU A 127 27.92 4.29 5.31
C LEU A 127 29.31 4.87 5.07
N PRO A 128 29.79 5.78 5.94
CA PRO A 128 31.17 6.24 5.85
C PRO A 128 32.12 5.07 6.09
N GLY A 129 33.25 5.07 5.37
CA GLY A 129 34.31 4.07 5.57
C GLY A 129 35.05 4.20 6.91
N ASN A 130 34.72 5.20 7.72
CA ASN A 130 35.31 5.46 9.02
C ASN A 130 34.22 5.74 10.07
N PRO A 131 34.18 5.00 11.20
CA PRO A 131 33.15 5.16 12.24
C PRO A 131 33.18 6.50 12.98
N THR A 132 34.23 7.32 12.80
CA THR A 132 34.28 8.67 13.39
C THR A 132 33.61 9.73 12.51
N GLN A 133 33.26 9.40 11.27
CA GLN A 133 32.56 10.30 10.36
C GLN A 133 31.07 10.35 10.67
N LYS A 134 30.43 11.46 10.28
CA LYS A 134 29.00 11.64 10.47
C LYS A 134 28.22 10.62 9.62
N MET A 135 27.34 9.87 10.27
CA MET A 135 26.40 8.98 9.59
C MET A 135 25.43 9.76 8.72
N PRO A 136 25.01 9.22 7.56
CA PRO A 136 24.00 9.86 6.75
C PRO A 136 22.66 9.90 7.53
N ALA A 137 21.90 10.97 7.33
CA ALA A 137 20.61 11.14 8.00
C ALA A 137 19.49 10.54 7.14
N PHE A 138 18.52 9.94 7.81
CA PHE A 138 17.26 9.49 7.24
C PHE A 138 16.12 9.94 8.17
N ASN A 139 14.92 10.13 7.63
CA ASN A 139 13.76 10.67 8.33
C ASN A 139 12.51 9.79 8.18
N LEU A 140 12.67 8.58 7.65
CA LEU A 140 11.71 7.49 7.69
C LEU A 140 12.33 6.25 8.33
N LYS A 141 11.48 5.39 8.87
CA LYS A 141 11.88 4.02 9.21
C LYS A 141 11.96 3.16 7.93
N ARG A 142 12.63 2.00 8.03
CA ARG A 142 12.49 0.91 7.05
C ARG A 142 11.04 0.47 6.99
N SER A 143 10.56 0.12 5.79
CA SER A 143 9.17 -0.20 5.49
C SER A 143 8.24 0.91 5.99
N GLY A 144 8.15 1.95 5.18
CA GLY A 144 7.78 3.28 5.62
C GLY A 144 7.60 4.28 4.49
N GLY A 145 7.95 3.90 3.27
CA GLY A 145 7.80 4.75 2.09
C GLY A 145 6.40 4.63 1.49
N PHE A 146 6.23 4.57 0.17
CA PHE A 146 4.91 4.69 -0.44
C PHE A 146 4.09 3.40 -0.51
N GLN A 147 3.43 3.03 0.59
CA GLN A 147 2.39 1.98 0.59
C GLN A 147 1.15 2.35 -0.23
N GLY A 148 0.77 3.63 -0.28
CA GLY A 148 -0.40 4.09 -1.02
C GLY A 148 -0.05 5.04 -2.15
N LEU A 149 -0.71 4.89 -3.30
CA LEU A 149 -0.59 5.84 -4.42
C LEU A 149 -1.93 5.99 -5.11
N ALA A 150 -2.49 7.19 -5.11
CA ALA A 150 -3.74 7.50 -5.78
C ALA A 150 -3.52 8.47 -6.96
N MET A 151 -4.27 8.29 -8.04
CA MET A 151 -4.31 9.26 -9.15
C MET A 151 -5.61 10.06 -9.15
N SER A 152 -5.50 11.38 -9.33
CA SER A 152 -6.64 12.26 -9.62
C SER A 152 -7.43 11.78 -10.85
N LYS A 153 -8.74 12.02 -10.89
CA LYS A 153 -9.60 11.51 -11.98
C LYS A 153 -9.30 12.09 -13.36
N ASP A 154 -8.70 13.28 -13.42
CA ASP A 154 -8.22 13.88 -14.67
C ASP A 154 -6.78 13.47 -15.02
N GLY A 155 -6.10 12.70 -14.16
CA GLY A 155 -4.72 12.24 -14.35
C GLY A 155 -3.65 13.32 -14.18
N SER A 156 -4.00 14.53 -13.75
CA SER A 156 -3.06 15.65 -13.64
C SER A 156 -2.15 15.56 -12.41
N LYS A 157 -2.64 14.90 -11.35
CA LYS A 157 -1.97 14.72 -10.06
C LYS A 157 -1.89 13.26 -9.63
N LEU A 158 -0.81 12.94 -8.94
CA LEU A 158 -0.66 11.75 -8.11
C LEU A 158 -0.53 12.17 -6.65
N TYR A 159 -0.97 11.29 -5.76
CA TYR A 159 -0.91 11.49 -4.32
C TYR A 159 -0.27 10.25 -3.70
N GLY A 160 1.00 10.36 -3.29
CA GLY A 160 1.70 9.30 -2.58
C GLY A 160 1.39 9.38 -1.09
N LEU A 161 0.97 8.27 -0.49
CA LEU A 161 0.70 8.14 0.94
C LEU A 161 1.75 7.25 1.58
N LEU A 162 2.51 7.82 2.51
CA LEU A 162 3.57 7.10 3.23
C LEU A 162 2.99 6.05 4.18
N GLU A 163 3.62 4.88 4.31
CA GLU A 163 3.30 3.89 5.34
C GLU A 163 3.78 4.37 6.72
N GLY A 164 4.96 4.99 6.75
CA GLY A 164 5.64 5.44 7.95
C GLY A 164 5.47 6.95 8.20
N PRO A 165 5.41 7.38 9.47
CA PRO A 165 5.41 8.81 9.79
C PRO A 165 6.83 9.38 9.63
N ILE A 166 6.91 10.67 9.32
CA ILE A 166 8.21 11.36 9.26
C ILE A 166 8.74 11.56 10.69
N TYR A 167 10.03 11.27 10.86
CA TYR A 167 10.77 11.59 12.08
C TYR A 167 11.25 13.04 12.04
N LYS A 168 10.98 13.77 13.12
CA LYS A 168 11.48 15.13 13.33
C LYS A 168 12.89 15.09 13.94
N ASP A 169 13.57 16.23 13.94
CA ASP A 169 14.93 16.37 14.48
C ASP A 169 15.04 16.03 15.99
N ASP A 170 13.93 16.09 16.73
CA ASP A 170 13.83 15.70 18.15
C ASP A 170 13.64 14.18 18.36
N GLY A 171 13.62 13.39 17.28
CA GLY A 171 13.40 11.94 17.30
C GLY A 171 11.95 11.51 17.45
N GLN A 172 11.01 12.45 17.64
CA GLN A 172 9.58 12.17 17.66
C GLN A 172 9.04 12.10 16.25
N VAL A 173 8.00 11.29 16.06
CA VAL A 173 7.27 11.23 14.80
C VAL A 173 6.19 12.31 14.74
N GLU A 174 5.70 12.58 13.54
CA GLU A 174 4.57 13.48 13.33
C GLU A 174 3.30 13.00 14.02
N ASN A 175 2.58 13.93 14.63
CA ASN A 175 1.45 13.65 15.49
C ASN A 175 0.37 14.73 15.37
N VAL A 176 -0.89 14.33 15.42
CA VAL A 176 -2.06 15.21 15.50
C VAL A 176 -2.96 14.70 16.62
N ASP A 177 -3.24 15.56 17.61
CA ASP A 177 -4.14 15.26 18.73
C ASP A 177 -3.81 13.93 19.46
N GLY A 178 -2.53 13.66 19.66
CA GLY A 178 -2.04 12.45 20.33
C GLY A 178 -1.93 11.23 19.41
N LYS A 179 -2.32 11.32 18.14
CA LYS A 179 -2.25 10.23 17.16
C LYS A 179 -1.10 10.41 16.19
N THR A 180 -0.31 9.36 15.98
CA THR A 180 0.70 9.31 14.91
C THR A 180 0.04 9.64 13.58
N ALA A 181 0.71 10.46 12.77
CA ALA A 181 0.22 10.87 11.47
C ALA A 181 1.27 10.63 10.38
N ILE A 182 0.80 10.16 9.23
CA ILE A 182 1.58 9.95 8.00
C ILE A 182 1.24 11.02 6.96
N ARG A 183 1.95 11.03 5.84
CA ARG A 183 1.85 12.11 4.84
C ARG A 183 1.23 11.63 3.54
N VAL A 184 0.22 12.36 3.07
CA VAL A 184 -0.20 12.38 1.66
C VAL A 184 0.59 13.49 0.97
N ILE A 185 1.32 13.18 -0.11
CA ILE A 185 2.22 14.11 -0.81
C ILE A 185 1.79 14.24 -2.28
N GLU A 186 1.58 15.47 -2.76
CA GLU A 186 1.10 15.73 -4.12
C GLU A 186 2.25 15.85 -5.14
N PHE A 187 2.09 15.16 -6.26
CA PHE A 187 2.98 15.19 -7.42
C PHE A 187 2.21 15.68 -8.65
N ASP A 188 2.81 16.61 -9.40
CA ASP A 188 2.28 17.06 -10.70
C ASP A 188 2.83 16.21 -11.83
N VAL A 189 1.93 15.57 -12.59
CA VAL A 189 2.28 14.64 -13.67
C VAL A 189 2.89 15.36 -14.87
N ALA A 190 2.41 16.56 -15.19
CA ALA A 190 2.83 17.30 -16.38
C ALA A 190 4.22 17.90 -16.21
N SER A 191 4.49 18.55 -15.07
CA SER A 191 5.81 19.08 -14.74
C SER A 191 6.77 18.04 -14.18
N LYS A 192 6.28 16.84 -13.86
CA LYS A 192 7.04 15.74 -13.28
C LYS A 192 7.76 16.15 -11.98
N SER A 193 7.03 16.81 -11.08
CA SER A 193 7.61 17.35 -9.84
C SER A 193 6.65 17.34 -8.66
N TRP A 194 7.19 17.13 -7.46
CA TRP A 194 6.46 17.39 -6.20
C TRP A 194 6.04 18.85 -6.12
N THR A 195 4.78 19.09 -5.78
CA THR A 195 4.22 20.46 -5.77
C THR A 195 4.53 21.23 -4.49
N GLY A 196 5.04 20.54 -3.47
CA GLY A 196 5.20 21.06 -2.11
C GLY A 196 3.92 21.02 -1.29
N ARG A 197 2.80 20.57 -1.86
CA ARG A 197 1.53 20.40 -1.13
C ARG A 197 1.48 19.00 -0.51
N SER A 198 1.01 18.95 0.74
CA SER A 198 0.84 17.71 1.49
C SER A 198 -0.29 17.81 2.50
N TRP A 199 -0.75 16.67 3.01
CA TRP A 199 -1.74 16.57 4.09
C TRP A 199 -1.29 15.57 5.14
N LEU A 200 -1.82 15.71 6.35
CA LEU A 200 -1.64 14.74 7.43
C LEU A 200 -2.76 13.69 7.38
N TYR A 201 -2.39 12.42 7.49
CA TYR A 201 -3.33 11.34 7.75
C TYR A 201 -3.08 10.83 9.16
N PRO A 202 -3.83 11.31 10.18
CA PRO A 202 -3.74 10.76 11.52
C PRO A 202 -4.44 9.39 11.57
N PHE A 203 -3.74 8.38 12.09
CA PHE A 203 -4.34 7.08 12.32
C PHE A 203 -5.53 7.19 13.29
N ALA A 204 -6.52 6.33 13.12
CA ALA A 204 -7.54 6.17 14.15
C ALA A 204 -6.93 5.49 15.39
N ASP A 205 -7.72 5.44 16.46
CA ASP A 205 -7.31 4.64 17.62
C ASP A 205 -7.02 3.20 17.19
N LYS A 206 -5.86 2.66 17.57
CA LYS A 206 -5.31 1.34 17.19
C LYS A 206 -4.84 1.18 15.74
N GLY A 207 -5.16 2.11 14.85
CA GLY A 207 -4.59 2.13 13.50
C GLY A 207 -3.09 2.41 13.57
N ILE A 208 -2.30 1.63 12.82
CA ILE A 208 -0.83 1.79 12.79
C ILE A 208 -0.23 1.69 11.38
N ALA A 209 -1.03 1.25 10.41
CA ALA A 209 -0.60 1.09 9.03
C ALA A 209 -1.76 1.27 8.06
N ILE A 210 -1.41 1.51 6.81
CA ILE A 210 -2.34 1.56 5.68
C ILE A 210 -2.14 0.35 4.77
N GLY A 211 -3.12 0.07 3.92
CA GLY A 211 -3.02 -1.02 2.94
C GLY A 211 -3.01 -0.53 1.49
N ASP A 212 -3.83 0.48 1.17
CA ASP A 212 -3.96 1.02 -0.20
C ASP A 212 -4.67 2.38 -0.14
N PHE A 213 -4.59 3.16 -1.23
CA PHE A 213 -5.11 4.52 -1.36
C PHE A 213 -5.57 4.81 -2.80
N ASN A 214 -6.86 5.10 -3.00
CA ASN A 214 -7.44 5.36 -4.32
C ASN A 214 -8.46 6.51 -4.35
N MET A 215 -8.35 7.42 -5.33
CA MET A 215 -9.29 8.55 -5.46
C MET A 215 -10.69 8.06 -5.86
N LEU A 216 -11.72 8.67 -5.28
CA LEU A 216 -13.13 8.50 -5.70
C LEU A 216 -13.57 9.64 -6.63
N ASP A 217 -13.15 10.86 -6.34
CA ASP A 217 -13.44 12.09 -7.10
C ASP A 217 -12.33 13.13 -6.92
N GLU A 218 -12.60 14.43 -7.09
CA GLU A 218 -11.63 15.52 -6.94
C GLU A 218 -11.11 15.67 -5.49
N LYS A 219 -11.92 15.30 -4.49
CA LYS A 219 -11.67 15.64 -3.08
C LYS A 219 -11.75 14.45 -2.14
N THR A 220 -12.34 13.35 -2.57
CA THR A 220 -12.53 12.17 -1.73
C THR A 220 -11.79 10.95 -2.25
N ALA A 221 -11.38 10.08 -1.32
CA ALA A 221 -10.61 8.89 -1.60
C ALA A 221 -10.91 7.76 -0.60
N LEU A 222 -10.55 6.54 -0.98
CA LEU A 222 -10.54 5.36 -0.14
C LEU A 222 -9.13 5.15 0.42
N VAL A 223 -9.03 4.83 1.71
CA VAL A 223 -7.78 4.39 2.35
C VAL A 223 -8.08 3.15 3.18
N ILE A 224 -7.34 2.06 2.96
CA ILE A 224 -7.33 0.97 3.94
C ILE A 224 -6.46 1.39 5.11
N GLU A 225 -6.97 1.22 6.33
CA GLU A 225 -6.21 1.37 7.56
C GLU A 225 -6.44 0.15 8.44
N ARG A 226 -5.35 -0.32 9.06
CA ARG A 226 -5.31 -1.55 9.81
C ARG A 226 -4.43 -1.45 11.06
N ASP A 227 -4.66 -2.35 11.99
CA ASP A 227 -3.65 -2.78 12.96
C ASP A 227 -2.79 -3.93 12.40
N ASN A 228 -1.82 -4.40 13.19
CA ASN A 228 -1.01 -5.59 12.87
C ASN A 228 -1.58 -6.88 13.48
N GLY A 229 -2.77 -6.83 14.07
CA GLY A 229 -3.43 -8.00 14.64
C GLY A 229 -3.97 -8.92 13.55
N ALA A 230 -4.14 -10.20 13.90
CA ALA A 230 -4.66 -11.24 13.02
C ALA A 230 -5.66 -12.11 13.77
N GLY A 231 -6.68 -12.59 13.08
CA GLY A 231 -7.69 -13.46 13.66
C GLY A 231 -8.72 -12.78 14.53
N THR A 232 -9.67 -13.59 14.99
CA THR A 232 -10.85 -13.14 15.73
C THR A 232 -10.69 -13.37 17.23
N LYS A 233 -11.39 -12.56 18.03
CA LYS A 233 -11.24 -12.55 19.50
C LYS A 233 -11.64 -13.86 20.18
N ASP A 234 -12.53 -14.65 19.58
CA ASP A 234 -12.94 -15.97 20.07
C ASP A 234 -11.82 -17.01 20.00
N LYS A 235 -10.77 -16.76 19.20
CA LYS A 235 -9.57 -17.59 19.06
C LYS A 235 -8.32 -16.97 19.70
N ALA A 236 -8.50 -15.95 20.55
CA ALA A 236 -7.40 -15.30 21.24
C ALA A 236 -6.70 -16.27 22.22
N CYS A 237 -5.40 -16.08 22.40
CA CYS A 237 -4.67 -16.77 23.45
C CYS A 237 -5.17 -16.35 24.83
N ALA A 238 -5.32 -17.31 25.75
CA ALA A 238 -5.77 -17.04 27.11
C ALA A 238 -4.82 -16.12 27.89
N ASP A 239 -3.52 -16.21 27.61
CA ASP A 239 -2.50 -15.26 28.06
C ASP A 239 -1.68 -14.81 26.84
N PRO A 240 -1.79 -13.56 26.39
CA PRO A 240 -1.04 -13.05 25.23
C PRO A 240 0.47 -13.00 25.50
N LYS A 241 0.93 -13.05 26.77
CA LYS A 241 2.36 -13.11 27.09
C LYS A 241 2.93 -14.53 27.00
N GLN A 242 2.06 -15.53 26.83
CA GLN A 242 2.41 -16.93 26.67
C GLN A 242 1.59 -17.54 25.51
N PRO A 243 1.82 -17.05 24.28
CA PRO A 243 1.05 -17.49 23.13
C PRO A 243 1.24 -18.99 22.91
N LYS A 244 0.15 -19.68 22.57
CA LYS A 244 0.16 -21.09 22.21
C LYS A 244 0.02 -21.24 20.69
N PRO A 245 0.50 -22.35 20.10
CA PRO A 245 0.40 -22.58 18.67
C PRO A 245 -1.04 -22.69 18.14
N ASP A 246 -2.07 -22.77 18.98
CA ASP A 246 -3.46 -22.98 18.60
C ASP A 246 -4.35 -21.74 18.79
N CYS A 247 -3.76 -20.57 19.02
CA CYS A 247 -4.46 -19.31 19.27
C CYS A 247 -3.76 -18.09 18.66
N PHE A 248 -4.47 -16.97 18.58
CA PHE A 248 -3.93 -15.69 18.17
C PHE A 248 -3.41 -14.89 19.37
N GLU A 249 -2.12 -14.54 19.34
CA GLU A 249 -1.50 -13.69 20.38
C GLU A 249 -2.16 -12.31 20.43
N ALA A 250 -2.34 -11.69 19.26
CA ALA A 250 -2.93 -10.37 19.08
C ALA A 250 -4.05 -10.44 18.02
N PRO A 251 -5.30 -10.67 18.44
CA PRO A 251 -6.46 -10.61 17.55
C PRO A 251 -6.57 -9.28 16.82
N ALA A 252 -7.13 -9.29 15.61
CA ALA A 252 -7.45 -8.07 14.87
C ALA A 252 -8.49 -7.22 15.63
N GLU A 253 -8.23 -5.92 15.74
CA GLU A 253 -9.06 -4.93 16.42
C GLU A 253 -9.51 -3.79 15.49
N LEU A 254 -8.72 -3.44 14.49
CA LEU A 254 -9.05 -2.42 13.49
C LEU A 254 -8.65 -2.90 12.09
N LYS A 255 -9.65 -3.12 11.23
CA LYS A 255 -9.51 -3.37 9.79
C LYS A 255 -10.59 -2.57 9.07
N ARG A 256 -10.23 -1.47 8.40
CA ARG A 256 -11.21 -0.52 7.88
C ARG A 256 -10.84 0.01 6.51
N VAL A 257 -11.85 0.23 5.68
CA VAL A 257 -11.75 1.13 4.53
C VAL A 257 -12.36 2.47 4.93
N TYR A 258 -11.54 3.50 5.05
CA TYR A 258 -12.00 4.86 5.29
C TYR A 258 -12.32 5.58 3.99
N LYS A 259 -13.41 6.35 3.99
CA LYS A 259 -13.61 7.44 3.01
C LYS A 259 -13.05 8.71 3.63
N ILE A 260 -12.05 9.29 2.98
CA ILE A 260 -11.44 10.55 3.41
C ILE A 260 -11.76 11.68 2.46
N GLU A 261 -11.69 12.91 2.96
CA GLU A 261 -11.73 14.15 2.19
C GLU A 261 -10.45 14.96 2.42
N PHE A 262 -9.86 15.43 1.33
CA PHE A 262 -8.74 16.36 1.32
C PHE A 262 -8.82 17.25 0.08
N SER A 263 -8.47 18.53 0.22
CA SER A 263 -8.64 19.54 -0.82
C SER A 263 -7.71 20.74 -0.61
N ASP A 264 -7.81 21.73 -1.50
CA ASP A 264 -7.17 23.05 -1.35
C ASP A 264 -7.44 23.71 0.02
N ALA A 265 -8.63 23.46 0.60
CA ALA A 265 -9.04 24.11 1.84
C ALA A 265 -8.26 23.64 3.08
N ASN A 266 -7.63 22.46 3.02
CA ASN A 266 -6.92 21.86 4.15
C ASN A 266 -5.50 21.40 3.82
N VAL A 267 -4.87 21.94 2.77
CA VAL A 267 -3.44 21.74 2.51
C VAL A 267 -2.63 22.06 3.77
N GLY A 268 -1.68 21.19 4.10
CA GLY A 268 -0.84 21.26 5.29
C GLY A 268 -1.54 20.83 6.59
N LYS A 269 -2.84 20.51 6.55
CA LYS A 269 -3.63 20.04 7.70
C LYS A 269 -4.04 18.59 7.52
N SER A 270 -4.75 18.06 8.51
CA SER A 270 -5.27 16.70 8.45
C SER A 270 -6.37 16.54 7.40
N VAL A 271 -6.37 15.38 6.74
CA VAL A 271 -7.53 14.89 5.98
C VAL A 271 -8.71 14.70 6.93
N ARG A 272 -9.94 14.83 6.41
CA ARG A 272 -11.16 14.53 7.16
C ARG A 272 -11.61 13.11 6.87
N LYS A 273 -11.71 12.26 7.90
CA LYS A 273 -12.37 10.94 7.79
C LYS A 273 -13.90 11.16 7.78
N ILE A 274 -14.56 10.86 6.66
CA ILE A 274 -16.02 10.98 6.50
C ILE A 274 -16.72 9.82 7.18
N GLY A 275 -16.23 8.60 6.96
CA GLY A 275 -16.79 7.36 7.48
C GLY A 275 -15.89 6.18 7.15
N TYR A 276 -16.31 4.98 7.54
CA TYR A 276 -15.58 3.75 7.24
C TYR A 276 -16.51 2.55 7.05
N ILE A 277 -16.00 1.54 6.36
CA ILE A 277 -16.51 0.16 6.38
C ILE A 277 -15.66 -0.62 7.39
N ASP A 278 -16.30 -1.33 8.31
CA ASP A 278 -15.61 -2.23 9.25
C ASP A 278 -15.46 -3.62 8.63
N LEU A 279 -14.22 -3.97 8.25
CA LEU A 279 -13.92 -5.22 7.58
C LEU A 279 -13.93 -6.42 8.52
N MET A 280 -14.01 -6.20 9.83
CA MET A 280 -14.17 -7.28 10.81
C MET A 280 -15.62 -7.77 10.89
N ARG A 281 -16.58 -7.05 10.29
CA ARG A 281 -18.00 -7.43 10.29
C ARG A 281 -18.76 -6.75 9.16
N ILE A 282 -18.74 -7.36 7.99
CA ILE A 282 -19.52 -6.93 6.82
C ILE A 282 -20.81 -7.77 6.76
N GLU A 283 -21.97 -7.13 6.71
CA GLU A 283 -23.25 -7.84 6.61
C GLU A 283 -23.33 -8.63 5.29
N ASP A 284 -23.79 -9.88 5.36
CA ASP A 284 -23.97 -10.75 4.20
C ASP A 284 -25.40 -11.32 4.17
N PRO A 285 -26.42 -10.45 3.91
CA PRO A 285 -27.83 -10.81 3.98
C PRO A 285 -28.24 -11.80 2.88
N ASP A 286 -27.52 -11.81 1.76
CA ASP A 286 -27.77 -12.69 0.62
C ASP A 286 -26.95 -13.99 0.66
N HIS A 287 -26.14 -14.20 1.71
CA HIS A 287 -25.26 -15.36 1.86
C HIS A 287 -24.30 -15.59 0.68
N LYS A 288 -23.69 -14.52 0.16
CA LYS A 288 -22.80 -14.55 -1.01
C LYS A 288 -21.37 -14.95 -0.70
N ARG A 289 -20.90 -14.78 0.54
CA ARG A 289 -19.50 -15.07 0.89
C ARG A 289 -19.19 -16.56 0.67
N ARG A 290 -17.99 -16.84 0.17
CA ARG A 290 -17.50 -18.22 -0.06
C ARG A 290 -16.75 -18.79 1.14
N GLN A 291 -16.14 -17.90 1.92
CA GLN A 291 -15.38 -18.23 3.12
C GLN A 291 -15.28 -17.00 4.04
N GLY A 292 -14.77 -17.21 5.26
CA GLY A 292 -14.70 -16.18 6.29
C GLY A 292 -16.05 -15.89 6.96
N GLY A 293 -15.99 -15.17 8.08
CA GLY A 293 -17.15 -14.72 8.84
C GLY A 293 -17.87 -15.80 9.66
N GLY A 294 -19.10 -15.48 10.03
CA GLY A 294 -20.01 -16.32 10.83
C GLY A 294 -21.45 -16.18 10.34
N GLU A 295 -22.45 -16.51 11.16
CA GLU A 295 -23.86 -16.44 10.72
C GLU A 295 -24.23 -15.00 10.27
N GLY A 296 -24.60 -14.84 8.99
CA GLY A 296 -25.05 -13.58 8.40
C GLY A 296 -23.98 -12.50 8.15
N PHE A 297 -22.68 -12.79 8.28
CA PHE A 297 -21.63 -11.79 8.03
C PHE A 297 -20.35 -12.39 7.44
N TYR A 298 -19.58 -11.55 6.76
CA TYR A 298 -18.24 -11.78 6.24
C TYR A 298 -17.20 -10.95 7.02
N ASP A 299 -15.98 -11.47 7.17
CA ASP A 299 -14.87 -10.76 7.81
C ASP A 299 -13.53 -10.97 7.09
N MET A 300 -12.62 -10.02 7.35
CA MET A 300 -11.24 -10.00 6.86
C MET A 300 -10.28 -9.82 8.04
N PRO A 301 -10.08 -10.85 8.89
CA PRO A 301 -9.23 -10.75 10.08
C PRO A 301 -7.74 -10.88 9.74
N PHE A 302 -7.30 -10.26 8.64
CA PHE A 302 -5.97 -10.44 8.05
C PHE A 302 -5.02 -9.33 8.44
N VAL A 303 -3.72 -9.61 8.44
CA VAL A 303 -2.68 -8.59 8.64
C VAL A 303 -2.57 -7.69 7.40
N THR A 304 -2.67 -8.25 6.20
CA THR A 304 -2.21 -7.67 4.92
C THR A 304 -3.38 -7.42 3.94
N ILE A 305 -4.38 -6.67 4.41
CA ILE A 305 -5.45 -6.16 3.54
C ILE A 305 -4.88 -4.96 2.77
N GLU A 306 -4.54 -5.15 1.51
CA GLU A 306 -3.62 -4.25 0.77
C GLU A 306 -4.12 -3.88 -0.64
N ASN A 307 -5.39 -4.12 -0.94
CA ASN A 307 -5.98 -3.66 -2.20
C ASN A 307 -7.37 -3.09 -1.96
N VAL A 308 -7.65 -1.90 -2.47
CA VAL A 308 -9.00 -1.35 -2.57
C VAL A 308 -9.17 -0.50 -3.82
N ASP A 309 -10.21 -0.76 -4.61
CA ASP A 309 -10.57 0.11 -5.73
C ASP A 309 -12.08 0.17 -5.93
N ARG A 310 -12.54 1.26 -6.54
CA ARG A 310 -13.94 1.44 -6.91
C ARG A 310 -14.23 0.68 -8.20
N VAL A 311 -15.25 -0.17 -8.16
CA VAL A 311 -15.71 -0.92 -9.34
C VAL A 311 -16.77 -0.12 -10.10
N ASP A 312 -17.76 0.42 -9.38
CA ASP A 312 -18.85 1.19 -9.98
C ASP A 312 -19.47 2.19 -8.98
N ALA A 313 -20.71 2.63 -9.23
CA ALA A 313 -21.43 3.58 -8.40
C ALA A 313 -21.65 3.11 -6.95
N THR A 314 -21.78 1.80 -6.75
CA THR A 314 -22.16 1.17 -5.48
C THR A 314 -21.12 0.16 -4.99
N HIS A 315 -20.19 -0.29 -5.82
CA HIS A 315 -19.27 -1.37 -5.46
C HIS A 315 -17.81 -0.93 -5.33
N ILE A 316 -17.13 -1.58 -4.38
CA ILE A 316 -15.66 -1.62 -4.29
C ILE A 316 -15.18 -3.06 -4.36
N VAL A 317 -13.95 -3.24 -4.85
CA VAL A 317 -13.19 -4.47 -4.68
C VAL A 317 -12.22 -4.27 -3.52
N ILE A 318 -12.03 -5.30 -2.71
CA ILE A 318 -11.04 -5.33 -1.64
C ILE A 318 -10.24 -6.63 -1.70
N GLY A 319 -8.94 -6.56 -1.41
CA GLY A 319 -8.02 -7.69 -1.50
C GLY A 319 -7.23 -7.96 -0.22
N ASN A 320 -6.94 -9.23 0.03
CA ASN A 320 -5.94 -9.69 0.99
C ASN A 320 -4.74 -10.24 0.21
N ASP A 321 -3.58 -9.61 0.40
CA ASP A 321 -2.30 -10.23 0.07
C ASP A 321 -1.98 -11.23 1.18
N ASN A 322 -1.72 -12.49 0.86
CA ASN A 322 -1.44 -13.49 1.89
C ASN A 322 0.00 -13.48 2.42
N ASN A 323 0.87 -12.60 1.90
CA ASN A 323 2.27 -12.47 2.27
C ASN A 323 2.94 -13.85 2.47
N LEU A 324 2.73 -14.74 1.50
CA LEU A 324 2.97 -16.17 1.69
C LEU A 324 4.40 -16.45 2.18
N PRO A 325 4.60 -17.22 3.28
CA PRO A 325 3.60 -17.97 4.06
C PRO A 325 3.20 -17.33 5.40
N PHE A 326 3.38 -16.02 5.57
CA PHE A 326 3.38 -15.37 6.88
C PHE A 326 2.00 -14.91 7.39
N SER A 327 1.05 -14.57 6.51
CA SER A 327 -0.30 -14.18 6.95
C SER A 327 -1.19 -15.41 7.19
N ALA A 328 -1.76 -15.48 8.39
CA ALA A 328 -2.68 -16.54 8.82
C ALA A 328 -3.79 -15.97 9.71
N GLY A 329 -4.72 -15.21 9.13
CA GLY A 329 -5.80 -14.53 9.84
C GLY A 329 -7.01 -15.40 10.12
N ARG A 330 -7.40 -16.30 9.21
CA ARG A 330 -8.65 -17.10 9.42
C ARG A 330 -8.46 -18.34 10.28
N ALA A 331 -7.31 -18.97 10.14
CA ALA A 331 -6.99 -20.22 10.81
C ALA A 331 -5.55 -20.19 11.30
N VAL A 332 -5.36 -20.50 12.57
CA VAL A 332 -4.03 -20.55 13.18
C VAL A 332 -3.17 -21.58 12.44
N ASN A 333 -1.94 -21.20 12.10
CA ASN A 333 -0.97 -22.00 11.34
C ASN A 333 -1.42 -22.45 9.94
N LYS A 334 -2.43 -21.80 9.35
CA LYS A 334 -2.79 -22.00 7.95
C LYS A 334 -2.63 -20.66 7.24
N ALA A 335 -1.71 -20.62 6.28
CA ALA A 335 -1.56 -19.46 5.41
C ALA A 335 -2.90 -19.10 4.77
N ASP A 336 -3.20 -17.80 4.73
CA ASP A 336 -4.39 -17.29 4.07
C ASP A 336 -4.31 -17.51 2.55
N ASP A 337 -5.47 -17.55 1.91
CA ASP A 337 -5.54 -17.43 0.46
C ASP A 337 -5.29 -15.95 0.08
N ASN A 338 -4.73 -15.73 -1.11
CA ASN A 338 -4.95 -14.45 -1.79
C ASN A 338 -6.44 -14.36 -2.10
N GLU A 339 -7.10 -13.33 -1.58
CA GLU A 339 -8.55 -13.21 -1.64
C GLU A 339 -8.95 -11.86 -2.20
N PHE A 340 -9.97 -11.86 -3.05
CA PHE A 340 -10.64 -10.65 -3.53
C PHE A 340 -12.13 -10.76 -3.24
N SER A 341 -12.69 -9.67 -2.74
CA SER A 341 -14.11 -9.57 -2.38
C SER A 341 -14.73 -8.35 -3.06
N LEU A 342 -15.89 -8.52 -3.66
CA LEU A 342 -16.71 -7.45 -4.21
C LEU A 342 -17.76 -7.04 -3.15
N LEU A 343 -17.70 -5.80 -2.68
CA LEU A 343 -18.57 -5.28 -1.64
C LEU A 343 -19.54 -4.25 -2.23
N GLU A 344 -20.83 -4.39 -1.95
CA GLU A 344 -21.84 -3.36 -2.21
C GLU A 344 -21.89 -2.38 -1.04
N VAL A 345 -21.50 -1.13 -1.29
CA VAL A 345 -21.20 -0.09 -0.29
C VAL A 345 -21.71 1.29 -0.75
N GLY A 346 -22.84 1.31 -1.46
CA GLY A 346 -23.39 2.52 -2.09
C GLY A 346 -23.62 3.68 -1.12
N ASP A 347 -24.16 3.41 0.08
CA ASP A 347 -24.38 4.44 1.09
C ASP A 347 -23.07 5.08 1.57
N PHE A 348 -22.04 4.25 1.77
CA PHE A 348 -20.71 4.70 2.16
C PHE A 348 -20.06 5.55 1.05
N LEU A 349 -20.17 5.14 -0.21
CA LEU A 349 -19.63 5.90 -1.34
C LEU A 349 -20.35 7.25 -1.52
N ASN A 350 -21.64 7.34 -1.17
CA ASN A 350 -22.43 8.58 -1.28
C ASN A 350 -22.38 9.48 -0.03
N ALA A 351 -21.80 9.01 1.07
CA ALA A 351 -21.66 9.79 2.30
C ALA A 351 -20.83 11.07 2.09
N LYS A 352 -21.17 12.14 2.81
CA LYS A 352 -20.52 13.46 2.71
C LYS A 352 -19.90 13.89 4.02
#